data_AF-A0A2K5Y7I5-F1
#
_entry.id   AF-A0A2K5Y7I5-F1
#
_cell.length_a   1.000
_cell.length_b   1.000
_cell.length_c   1.000
_cell.angle_alpha   90.00
_cell.angle_beta   90.00
_cell.angle_gamma   90.00
#
_symmetry.space_group_name_H-M   'P 1'
#
loop_
_entity.id
_entity.type
_entity.pdbx_description
1 polymer ?
#
loop_
_entity_poly.entity_id
_entity_poly.type
_entity_poly.pdbx_seq_one_letter_code
_entity_poly.pdbx_strand_id
1 'polypeptide(L)'
;MLDLEVVPERSLGNEQWEFTLGMPLAQAVAILQKHCRIIKNVQVLYSEQSPLSHDLILNLTQDGIKLLFDAFNQRLKVIEVYDLTKVKLKYPNFAHGLASLQIPHGATVKRMYIYSGNSLQDTKAPIMPLSCFLGNVYAESVDVLRDGTGPAGLRLRLLAAGCGPGLLADAKMRVFERSVYFGDSCQDVLSMLGSPHKVFYKSEDKMKIHSPSPHKQVPSKCNDYFFNYFTLGVDILFDANTHKVKKFVLHTNYPGHYNFNIYHRCEFKIPLAIKKENADGQTETCTTYSKWDNIQELLGHPVEKPVVLHRSSSPNNTNPFGSTFCFGLQRMIFEVMQNNHIASVTLYGPPRPGSHLRTAELS
;
A
#
# COMPACT_ATOMS: atom_id res chain seq x y z
N MET A 1 -27.02 15.92 10.33
CA MET A 1 -25.93 16.91 10.24
C MET A 1 -24.86 16.50 11.25
N LEU A 2 -23.63 16.31 10.79
CA LEU A 2 -22.51 15.96 11.66
C LEU A 2 -22.17 17.11 12.60
N ASP A 3 -21.73 16.77 13.81
CA ASP A 3 -21.23 17.72 14.80
C ASP A 3 -19.75 17.38 15.05
N LEU A 4 -18.86 18.25 14.56
CA LEU A 4 -17.44 17.98 14.43
C LEU A 4 -16.61 19.07 15.10
N GLU A 5 -15.55 18.64 15.77
CA GLU A 5 -14.51 19.48 16.31
C GLU A 5 -13.40 19.66 15.27
N VAL A 6 -12.98 20.92 15.11
CA VAL A 6 -11.87 21.33 14.24
C VAL A 6 -10.64 21.53 15.10
N VAL A 7 -9.58 20.76 14.82
CA VAL A 7 -8.26 21.00 15.40
C VAL A 7 -7.35 21.54 14.30
N PRO A 8 -6.98 22.83 14.33
CA PRO A 8 -6.15 23.45 13.30
C PRO A 8 -4.88 22.66 13.02
N GLU A 9 -4.51 22.62 11.74
CA GLU A 9 -3.32 21.93 11.22
C GLU A 9 -3.22 20.43 11.56
N ARG A 10 -4.29 19.84 12.11
CA ARG A 10 -4.25 18.47 12.63
C ARG A 10 -5.41 17.61 12.16
N SER A 11 -6.66 17.98 12.44
CA SER A 11 -7.76 17.04 12.29
C SER A 11 -9.16 17.66 12.24
N LEU A 12 -10.10 16.83 11.79
CA LEU A 12 -11.54 17.06 11.85
C LEU A 12 -12.23 15.78 12.35
N GLY A 13 -13.01 15.85 13.42
CA GLY A 13 -13.57 14.65 14.03
C GLY A 13 -14.58 14.91 15.13
N ASN A 14 -14.88 13.88 15.90
CA ASN A 14 -15.63 13.94 17.15
C ASN A 14 -15.09 12.84 18.09
N GLU A 15 -15.77 12.61 19.22
CA GLU A 15 -15.35 11.62 20.22
C GLU A 15 -15.30 10.17 19.69
N GLN A 16 -16.02 9.85 18.61
CA GLN A 16 -16.11 8.49 18.06
C GLN A 16 -15.09 8.22 16.95
N TRP A 17 -14.74 9.24 16.18
CA TRP A 17 -13.85 9.13 15.03
C TRP A 17 -13.19 10.46 14.69
N GLU A 18 -12.00 10.39 14.10
CA GLU A 18 -11.21 11.56 13.74
C GLU A 18 -10.49 11.34 12.41
N PHE A 19 -10.61 12.28 11.48
CA PHE A 19 -9.75 12.34 10.31
C PHE A 19 -8.55 13.21 10.65
N THR A 20 -7.38 12.61 10.73
CA THR A 20 -6.12 13.30 11.07
C THR A 20 -5.25 13.43 9.83
N LEU A 21 -4.66 14.62 9.62
CA LEU A 21 -3.67 14.82 8.57
C LEU A 21 -2.51 13.83 8.73
N GLY A 22 -2.05 13.29 7.61
CA GLY A 22 -1.06 12.21 7.56
C GLY A 22 -1.64 10.80 7.72
N MET A 23 -2.94 10.62 8.02
CA MET A 23 -3.51 9.27 8.13
C MET A 23 -3.55 8.56 6.76
N PRO A 24 -3.29 7.24 6.70
CA PRO A 24 -3.44 6.48 5.46
C PRO A 24 -4.88 6.41 4.96
N LEU A 25 -5.06 6.40 3.63
CA LEU A 25 -6.37 6.24 2.97
C LEU A 25 -7.18 5.07 3.54
N ALA A 26 -6.54 3.92 3.73
CA ALA A 26 -7.19 2.71 4.25
C ALA A 26 -7.85 2.92 5.62
N GLN A 27 -7.25 3.74 6.49
CA GLN A 27 -7.83 4.05 7.80
C GLN A 27 -9.02 4.99 7.68
N ALA A 28 -8.93 6.00 6.81
CA ALA A 28 -10.07 6.88 6.55
C ALA A 28 -11.25 6.09 5.97
N VAL A 29 -11.00 5.18 5.02
CA VAL A 29 -12.03 4.29 4.47
C VAL A 29 -12.59 3.37 5.55
N ALA A 30 -11.76 2.83 6.46
CA ALA A 30 -12.23 2.01 7.58
C ALA A 30 -13.15 2.80 8.53
N ILE A 31 -12.84 4.07 8.82
CA ILE A 31 -13.72 4.96 9.60
C ILE A 31 -15.06 5.13 8.88
N LEU A 32 -15.03 5.46 7.58
CA LEU A 32 -16.24 5.66 6.79
C LEU A 32 -17.11 4.38 6.72
N GLN A 33 -16.48 3.21 6.58
CA GLN A 33 -17.16 1.92 6.59
C GLN A 33 -17.79 1.61 7.95
N LYS A 34 -17.07 1.85 9.05
CA LYS A 34 -17.56 1.66 10.42
C LYS A 34 -18.75 2.57 10.74
N HIS A 35 -18.76 3.78 10.17
CA HIS A 35 -19.79 4.79 10.41
C HIS A 35 -20.74 5.00 9.22
N CYS A 36 -20.90 3.99 8.35
CA CYS A 36 -21.70 4.06 7.12
C CYS A 36 -23.19 4.34 7.32
N ARG A 37 -23.71 4.16 8.55
CA ARG A 37 -25.09 4.53 8.92
C ARG A 37 -25.26 6.05 9.07
N ILE A 38 -24.18 6.75 9.44
CA ILE A 38 -24.17 8.18 9.73
C ILE A 38 -23.61 8.94 8.52
N ILE A 39 -22.44 8.53 8.02
CA ILE A 39 -21.78 9.15 6.86
C ILE A 39 -22.22 8.38 5.60
N LYS A 40 -23.01 9.03 4.75
CA LYS A 40 -23.60 8.43 3.54
C LYS A 40 -23.15 9.15 2.28
N ASN A 41 -23.34 8.50 1.12
CA ASN A 41 -23.02 9.03 -0.21
C ASN A 41 -21.56 9.53 -0.32
N VAL A 42 -20.63 8.69 0.11
CA VAL A 42 -19.20 8.90 -0.11
C VAL A 42 -18.86 8.56 -1.56
N GLN A 43 -18.21 9.48 -2.25
CA GLN A 43 -17.65 9.25 -3.58
C GLN A 43 -16.13 9.17 -3.49
N VAL A 44 -15.54 8.28 -4.29
CA VAL A 44 -14.08 8.20 -4.46
C VAL A 44 -13.74 8.79 -5.83
N LEU A 45 -12.95 9.85 -5.86
CA LEU A 45 -12.52 10.51 -7.09
C LEU A 45 -11.02 10.30 -7.27
N TYR A 46 -10.62 9.87 -8.47
CA TYR A 46 -9.22 9.67 -8.85
C TYR A 46 -9.07 9.79 -10.37
N SER A 47 -7.84 10.04 -10.83
CA SER A 47 -7.49 10.00 -12.25
C SER A 47 -7.13 8.57 -12.65
N GLU A 48 -7.90 7.97 -13.56
CA GLU A 48 -7.63 6.62 -14.05
C GLU A 48 -6.39 6.58 -14.97
N GLN A 49 -6.23 7.57 -15.85
CA GLN A 49 -5.12 7.62 -16.80
C GLN A 49 -3.80 8.08 -16.16
N SER A 50 -3.89 8.95 -15.15
CA SER A 50 -2.73 9.56 -14.49
C SER A 50 -2.92 9.62 -12.97
N PRO A 51 -2.93 8.48 -12.27
CA PRO A 51 -3.24 8.41 -10.84
C PRO A 51 -2.25 9.14 -9.93
N LEU A 52 -1.05 9.49 -10.43
CA LEU A 52 -0.01 10.22 -9.69
C LEU A 52 -0.06 11.74 -9.88
N SER A 53 -0.82 12.25 -10.86
CA SER A 53 -0.87 13.69 -11.16
C SER A 53 -1.94 14.44 -10.37
N HIS A 54 -2.89 13.71 -9.78
CA HIS A 54 -4.00 14.28 -9.01
C HIS A 54 -4.14 13.55 -7.68
N ASP A 55 -4.52 14.29 -6.63
CA ASP A 55 -4.84 13.71 -5.33
C ASP A 55 -6.04 12.74 -5.43
N LEU A 56 -6.01 11.72 -4.58
CA LEU A 56 -7.14 10.82 -4.33
C LEU A 56 -8.13 11.54 -3.41
N ILE A 57 -9.40 11.65 -3.80
CA ILE A 57 -10.39 12.42 -3.01
C ILE A 57 -11.49 11.50 -2.51
N LEU A 58 -11.73 11.51 -1.20
CA LEU A 58 -12.97 11.01 -0.61
C LEU A 58 -13.91 12.19 -0.41
N ASN A 59 -15.02 12.20 -1.14
CA ASN A 59 -16.01 13.27 -1.15
C ASN A 59 -17.27 12.84 -0.39
N LEU A 60 -17.46 13.38 0.81
CA LEU A 60 -18.62 13.15 1.67
C LEU A 60 -19.72 14.15 1.25
N THR A 61 -20.45 13.80 0.20
CA THR A 61 -21.35 14.74 -0.50
C THR A 61 -22.48 15.30 0.35
N GLN A 62 -22.97 14.50 1.31
CA GLN A 62 -24.04 14.90 2.23
C GLN A 62 -23.56 15.82 3.36
N ASP A 63 -22.26 15.78 3.67
CA ASP A 63 -21.68 16.47 4.82
C ASP A 63 -20.89 17.72 4.41
N GLY A 64 -20.66 17.92 3.11
CA GLY A 64 -19.94 19.10 2.62
C GLY A 64 -18.42 19.01 2.83
N ILE A 65 -17.87 17.80 2.93
CA ILE A 65 -16.47 17.54 3.29
C ILE A 65 -15.76 16.78 2.16
N LYS A 66 -14.53 17.18 1.84
CA LYS A 66 -13.59 16.44 1.00
C LYS A 66 -12.32 16.16 1.78
N LEU A 67 -11.86 14.92 1.68
CA LEU A 67 -10.57 14.47 2.19
C LEU A 67 -9.65 14.24 0.99
N LEU A 68 -8.59 15.04 0.87
CA LEU A 68 -7.64 14.97 -0.24
C LEU A 68 -6.40 14.21 0.23
N PHE A 69 -6.10 13.09 -0.41
CA PHE A 69 -4.96 12.23 -0.11
C PHE A 69 -3.89 12.40 -1.18
N ASP A 70 -2.64 12.53 -0.74
CA ASP A 70 -1.48 12.63 -1.62
C ASP A 70 -1.39 11.42 -2.56
N ALA A 71 -1.14 11.67 -3.84
CA ALA A 71 -1.17 10.64 -4.87
C ALA A 71 -0.07 9.58 -4.72
N PHE A 72 1.09 9.97 -4.15
CA PHE A 72 2.24 9.09 -3.96
C PHE A 72 2.08 8.28 -2.67
N ASN A 73 2.01 8.98 -1.53
CA ASN A 73 2.05 8.35 -0.22
C ASN A 73 0.67 7.89 0.28
N GLN A 74 -0.41 8.30 -0.38
CA GLN A 74 -1.80 7.97 -0.04
C GLN A 74 -2.16 8.34 1.41
N ARG A 75 -1.58 9.44 1.90
CA ARG A 75 -1.81 10.02 3.21
C ARG A 75 -2.68 11.27 3.10
N LEU A 76 -3.54 11.49 4.08
CA LEU A 76 -4.44 12.65 4.13
C LEU A 76 -3.61 13.94 4.16
N LYS A 77 -3.76 14.75 3.12
CA LYS A 77 -3.02 16.00 2.91
C LYS A 77 -3.84 17.21 3.30
N VAL A 78 -5.11 17.25 2.91
CA VAL A 78 -6.02 18.38 3.15
C VAL A 78 -7.41 17.86 3.53
N ILE A 79 -8.03 18.53 4.49
CA ILE A 79 -9.46 18.40 4.78
C ILE A 79 -10.12 19.70 4.32
N GLU A 80 -10.97 19.63 3.30
CA GLU A 80 -11.76 20.75 2.80
C GLU A 80 -13.21 20.61 3.28
N VAL A 81 -13.72 21.61 3.99
CA VAL A 81 -15.16 21.79 4.22
C VAL A 81 -15.65 22.82 3.21
N TYR A 82 -16.26 22.33 2.12
CA TYR A 82 -16.68 23.16 0.99
C TYR A 82 -18.13 23.68 1.14
N ASP A 83 -18.90 23.13 2.07
CA ASP A 83 -20.28 23.53 2.36
C ASP A 83 -20.53 23.50 3.87
N LEU A 84 -20.30 24.65 4.52
CA LEU A 84 -20.45 24.80 5.96
C LEU A 84 -21.90 24.71 6.45
N THR A 85 -22.89 24.73 5.54
CA THR A 85 -24.31 24.62 5.92
C THR A 85 -24.72 23.19 6.27
N LYS A 86 -23.90 22.20 5.91
CA LYS A 86 -24.16 20.76 6.08
C LYS A 86 -23.49 20.14 7.31
N VAL A 87 -22.70 20.91 8.04
CA VAL A 87 -21.93 20.46 9.19
C VAL A 87 -21.98 21.48 10.32
N LYS A 88 -22.05 21.02 11.57
CA LYS A 88 -21.81 21.86 12.76
C LYS A 88 -20.35 21.74 13.14
N LEU A 89 -19.66 22.87 13.21
CA LEU A 89 -18.24 22.93 13.54
C LEU A 89 -18.03 23.60 14.90
N LYS A 90 -17.30 22.90 15.77
CA LYS A 90 -16.86 23.34 17.09
C LYS A 90 -15.36 23.59 17.08
N TYR A 91 -14.92 24.53 17.90
CA TYR A 91 -13.51 24.81 18.10
C TYR A 91 -13.16 24.54 19.56
N PRO A 92 -12.09 23.75 19.84
CA PRO A 92 -11.69 23.44 21.20
C PRO A 92 -11.49 24.73 22.01
N ASN A 93 -12.02 24.77 23.23
CA ASN A 93 -11.91 25.91 24.17
C ASN A 93 -12.67 27.19 23.81
N PHE A 94 -13.52 27.20 22.77
CA PHE A 94 -14.46 28.30 22.50
C PHE A 94 -15.91 27.84 22.72
N ALA A 95 -16.54 28.34 23.80
CA ALA A 95 -17.89 27.95 24.22
C ALA A 95 -18.99 28.16 23.15
N HIS A 96 -18.74 29.00 22.14
CA HIS A 96 -19.68 29.33 21.07
C HIS A 96 -19.30 28.74 19.69
N GLY A 97 -18.30 27.85 19.61
CA GLY A 97 -17.86 27.22 18.35
C GLY A 97 -17.26 28.21 17.34
N LEU A 98 -17.27 27.89 16.04
CA LEU A 98 -16.74 28.81 15.01
C LEU A 98 -17.64 30.05 14.80
N ALA A 99 -18.86 30.07 15.33
CA ALA A 99 -19.78 31.20 15.21
C ALA A 99 -19.32 32.45 15.98
N SER A 100 -18.39 32.31 16.93
CA SER A 100 -17.77 33.43 17.64
C SER A 100 -16.52 34.01 16.96
N LEU A 101 -16.06 33.43 15.85
CA LEU A 101 -14.98 34.06 15.07
C LEU A 101 -15.48 35.38 14.50
N GLN A 102 -14.89 36.49 14.95
CA GLN A 102 -15.18 37.81 14.42
C GLN A 102 -14.64 37.89 13.00
N ILE A 103 -15.50 37.62 12.02
CA ILE A 103 -15.17 37.82 10.61
C ILE A 103 -15.32 39.32 10.32
N PRO A 104 -14.24 40.02 9.93
CA PRO A 104 -14.30 41.45 9.67
C PRO A 104 -15.33 41.78 8.57
N HIS A 105 -16.03 42.90 8.71
CA HIS A 105 -16.83 43.53 7.66
C HIS A 105 -18.02 42.70 7.11
N GLY A 106 -18.58 41.76 7.88
CA GLY A 106 -19.76 40.99 7.45
C GLY A 106 -19.47 39.97 6.34
N ALA A 107 -18.19 39.62 6.13
CA ALA A 107 -17.84 38.58 5.17
C ALA A 107 -18.38 37.21 5.61
N THR A 108 -18.80 36.40 4.64
CA THR A 108 -19.30 35.05 4.88
C THR A 108 -18.24 34.02 4.50
N VAL A 109 -18.06 33.00 5.35
CA VAL A 109 -17.11 31.91 5.08
C VAL A 109 -17.74 30.97 4.06
N LYS A 110 -17.13 30.90 2.86
CA LYS A 110 -17.57 29.98 1.80
C LYS A 110 -16.98 28.58 1.96
N ARG A 111 -15.72 28.48 2.41
CA ARG A 111 -14.97 27.23 2.54
C ARG A 111 -13.98 27.31 3.68
N MET A 112 -13.64 26.16 4.27
CA MET A 112 -12.59 26.00 5.26
C MET A 112 -11.62 24.90 4.83
N TYR A 113 -10.32 25.11 5.03
CA TYR A 113 -9.28 24.13 4.73
C TYR A 113 -8.46 23.86 5.99
N ILE A 114 -8.21 22.59 6.28
CA ILE A 114 -7.29 22.14 7.34
C ILE A 114 -6.15 21.42 6.63
N TYR A 115 -4.94 21.96 6.77
CA TYR A 115 -3.72 21.47 6.15
C TYR A 115 -2.52 21.89 7.00
N SER A 116 -1.36 21.31 6.77
CA SER A 116 -0.12 21.71 7.43
C SER A 116 0.74 22.59 6.51
N GLY A 117 1.48 23.54 7.08
CA GLY A 117 2.35 24.46 6.34
C GLY A 117 1.67 25.80 6.02
N ASN A 118 2.36 26.63 5.22
CA ASN A 118 2.01 28.05 5.08
C ASN A 118 1.06 28.37 3.92
N SER A 119 0.84 27.43 2.98
CA SER A 119 0.06 27.64 1.77
C SER A 119 -0.63 26.35 1.32
N LEU A 120 -1.87 26.48 0.82
CA LEU A 120 -2.62 25.36 0.26
C LEU A 120 -1.98 24.79 -1.02
N GLN A 121 -1.26 25.62 -1.80
CA GLN A 121 -0.64 25.18 -3.05
C GLN A 121 0.59 24.29 -2.80
N ASP A 122 1.36 24.59 -1.75
CA ASP A 122 2.62 23.93 -1.44
C ASP A 122 2.48 22.89 -0.31
N THR A 123 1.28 22.70 0.23
CA THR A 123 1.04 21.76 1.32
C THR A 123 1.35 20.33 0.88
N LYS A 124 1.96 19.57 1.78
CA LYS A 124 2.33 18.16 1.58
C LYS A 124 1.72 17.32 2.69
N ALA A 125 1.44 16.06 2.40
CA ALA A 125 0.91 15.17 3.41
C ALA A 125 1.93 15.03 4.55
N PRO A 126 1.55 15.29 5.81
CA PRO A 126 2.42 15.08 6.95
C PRO A 126 2.89 13.62 7.07
N ILE A 127 3.91 13.41 7.90
CA ILE A 127 4.28 12.05 8.32
C ILE A 127 3.08 11.39 9.01
N MET A 128 3.03 10.05 8.93
CA MET A 128 1.94 9.31 9.55
C MET A 128 1.95 9.53 11.08
N PRO A 129 0.86 10.01 11.68
CA PRO A 129 0.78 10.21 13.13
C PRO A 129 1.01 8.91 13.90
N LEU A 130 1.58 9.00 15.10
CA LEU A 130 1.81 7.82 15.95
C LEU A 130 0.51 7.07 16.30
N SER A 131 -0.60 7.79 16.45
CA SER A 131 -1.93 7.22 16.67
C SER A 131 -2.39 6.31 15.52
N CYS A 132 -1.89 6.53 14.30
CA CYS A 132 -2.22 5.70 13.13
C CYS A 132 -1.47 4.38 13.11
N PHE A 133 -0.43 4.15 13.92
CA PHE A 133 0.26 2.86 13.89
C PHE A 133 -0.62 1.75 14.46
N LEU A 134 -1.41 2.02 15.51
CA LEU A 134 -2.31 1.05 16.15
C LEU A 134 -1.64 -0.31 16.46
N GLY A 135 -0.36 -0.29 16.86
CA GLY A 135 0.46 -1.48 17.11
C GLY A 135 1.02 -2.17 15.86
N ASN A 136 0.72 -1.67 14.66
CA ASN A 136 1.24 -2.20 13.40
C ASN A 136 2.63 -1.65 13.07
N VAL A 137 3.28 -2.37 12.17
CA VAL A 137 4.54 -1.97 11.52
C VAL A 137 4.22 -1.63 10.06
N TYR A 138 4.80 -0.55 9.55
CA TYR A 138 4.64 -0.11 8.17
C TYR A 138 5.97 -0.18 7.41
N ALA A 139 5.93 -0.43 6.11
CA ALA A 139 7.12 -0.36 5.27
C ALA A 139 7.31 1.07 4.76
N GLU A 140 8.49 1.66 5.00
CA GLU A 140 8.90 2.91 4.36
C GLU A 140 9.46 2.64 2.95
N SER A 141 10.25 1.57 2.80
CA SER A 141 10.79 1.13 1.51
C SER A 141 11.11 -0.36 1.50
N VAL A 142 11.06 -0.97 0.32
CA VAL A 142 11.39 -2.38 0.10
C VAL A 142 12.41 -2.51 -1.03
N ASP A 143 13.66 -2.80 -0.68
CA ASP A 143 14.69 -3.10 -1.68
C ASP A 143 14.62 -4.58 -2.06
N VAL A 144 14.48 -4.87 -3.34
CA VAL A 144 14.60 -6.23 -3.85
C VAL A 144 16.07 -6.58 -4.00
N LEU A 145 16.55 -7.46 -3.15
CA LEU A 145 17.92 -7.97 -3.17
C LEU A 145 18.06 -8.96 -4.31
N ARG A 146 19.13 -8.82 -5.10
CA ARG A 146 19.42 -9.70 -6.24
C ARG A 146 20.81 -10.31 -6.12
N ASP A 147 20.94 -11.52 -6.62
CA ASP A 147 22.21 -12.20 -6.88
C ASP A 147 22.40 -12.43 -8.39
N GLY A 148 23.51 -13.05 -8.79
CA GLY A 148 23.81 -13.36 -10.19
C GLY A 148 22.79 -14.30 -10.86
N THR A 149 21.88 -14.93 -10.10
CA THR A 149 20.86 -15.85 -10.60
C THR A 149 19.44 -15.27 -10.60
N GLY A 150 19.20 -14.14 -9.93
CA GLY A 150 17.90 -13.48 -9.89
C GLY A 150 17.59 -12.81 -8.55
N PRO A 151 16.31 -12.58 -8.24
CA PRO A 151 15.89 -12.10 -6.91
C PRO A 151 16.28 -13.11 -5.82
N ALA A 152 16.92 -12.62 -4.76
CA ALA A 152 17.38 -13.40 -3.61
C ALA A 152 16.53 -13.18 -2.35
N GLY A 153 15.93 -12.00 -2.21
CA GLY A 153 15.12 -11.64 -1.05
C GLY A 153 14.67 -10.19 -1.06
N LEU A 154 14.14 -9.76 0.08
CA LEU A 154 13.68 -8.41 0.35
C LEU A 154 14.44 -7.84 1.54
N ARG A 155 14.85 -6.58 1.45
CA ARG A 155 15.26 -5.77 2.58
C ARG A 155 14.21 -4.68 2.80
N LEU A 156 13.58 -4.68 3.96
CA LEU A 156 12.51 -3.78 4.32
C LEU A 156 13.02 -2.78 5.35
N ARG A 157 12.80 -1.49 5.07
CA ARG A 157 12.95 -0.42 6.05
C ARG A 157 11.60 -0.20 6.71
N LEU A 158 11.50 -0.53 7.99
CA LEU A 158 10.26 -0.63 8.73
C LEU A 158 10.10 0.52 9.71
N LEU A 159 8.87 1.01 9.84
CA LEU A 159 8.43 2.04 10.76
C LEU A 159 7.52 1.40 11.81
N ALA A 160 7.79 1.65 13.09
CA ALA A 160 6.91 1.27 14.18
C ALA A 160 6.79 2.40 15.21
N ALA A 161 5.64 2.49 15.89
CA ALA A 161 5.54 3.29 17.09
C ALA A 161 6.37 2.62 18.19
N GLY A 162 7.44 3.28 18.65
CA GLY A 162 8.28 2.74 19.71
C GLY A 162 7.58 2.83 21.05
N CYS A 163 7.44 1.70 21.74
CA CYS A 163 7.17 1.68 23.18
C CYS A 163 8.49 1.94 23.92
N GLY A 164 8.68 3.16 24.41
CA GLY A 164 9.66 3.41 25.48
C GLY A 164 9.10 2.92 26.83
N PRO A 165 9.92 2.70 27.86
CA PRO A 165 9.46 2.35 29.21
C PRO A 165 8.71 3.49 29.95
N GLY A 166 8.03 4.39 29.25
CA GLY A 166 7.25 5.50 29.79
C GLY A 166 5.86 5.59 29.14
N LEU A 167 4.95 6.35 29.75
CA LEU A 167 3.60 6.65 29.24
C LEU A 167 3.61 6.93 27.72
N LEU A 168 2.49 6.62 27.05
CA LEU A 168 2.24 6.86 25.60
C LEU A 168 2.67 8.24 25.08
N ALA A 169 2.81 9.23 25.96
CA ALA A 169 3.27 10.59 25.65
C ALA A 169 4.73 10.66 25.14
N ASP A 170 5.57 9.67 25.44
CA ASP A 170 6.99 9.64 25.04
C ASP A 170 7.29 8.64 23.91
N ALA A 171 6.24 8.11 23.28
CA ALA A 171 6.37 7.23 22.14
C ALA A 171 7.04 7.97 20.97
N LYS A 172 8.13 7.43 20.45
CA LYS A 172 8.83 7.94 19.27
C LYS A 172 8.75 6.93 18.14
N MET A 173 8.60 7.41 16.92
CA MET A 173 8.68 6.56 15.73
C MET A 173 10.09 5.95 15.67
N ARG A 174 10.17 4.63 15.54
CA ARG A 174 11.43 3.91 15.34
C ARG A 174 11.50 3.41 13.91
N VAL A 175 12.69 3.54 13.34
CA VAL A 175 13.03 3.03 12.01
C VAL A 175 14.07 1.93 12.18
N PHE A 176 13.85 0.78 11.56
CA PHE A 176 14.78 -0.34 11.60
C PHE A 176 14.70 -1.16 10.31
N GLU A 177 15.78 -1.85 9.98
CA GLU A 177 15.84 -2.66 8.75
C GLU A 177 15.76 -4.16 9.08
N ARG A 178 15.05 -4.89 8.23
CA ARG A 178 14.89 -6.34 8.31
C ARG A 178 14.96 -6.95 6.92
N SER A 179 15.59 -8.11 6.82
CA SER A 179 15.73 -8.81 5.55
C SER A 179 15.08 -10.19 5.63
N VAL A 180 14.38 -10.56 4.57
CA VAL A 180 13.74 -11.86 4.40
C VAL A 180 14.13 -12.43 3.04
N TYR A 181 14.52 -13.70 3.00
CA TYR A 181 15.07 -14.35 1.82
C TYR A 181 14.23 -15.54 1.37
N PHE A 182 14.41 -15.94 0.11
CA PHE A 182 13.88 -17.22 -0.35
C PHE A 182 14.49 -18.38 0.47
N GLY A 183 13.64 -19.31 0.89
CA GLY A 183 14.04 -20.44 1.72
C GLY A 183 14.02 -20.20 3.24
N ASP A 184 13.80 -18.96 3.71
CA ASP A 184 13.60 -18.69 5.15
C ASP A 184 12.33 -19.43 5.64
N SER A 185 12.34 -19.91 6.88
CA SER A 185 11.19 -20.60 7.48
C SER A 185 10.09 -19.61 7.88
N CYS A 186 8.87 -20.10 8.12
CA CYS A 186 7.81 -19.23 8.62
C CYS A 186 8.16 -18.59 9.99
N GLN A 187 8.91 -19.30 10.84
CA GLN A 187 9.40 -18.77 12.12
C GLN A 187 10.40 -17.64 11.92
N ASP A 188 11.34 -17.78 10.97
CA ASP A 188 12.29 -16.73 10.64
C ASP A 188 11.55 -15.46 10.18
N VAL A 189 10.58 -15.62 9.27
CA VAL A 189 9.78 -14.49 8.78
C VAL A 189 8.99 -13.82 9.92
N LEU A 190 8.34 -14.59 10.80
CA LEU A 190 7.62 -14.06 11.95
C LEU A 190 8.54 -13.31 12.92
N SER A 191 9.75 -13.81 13.13
CA SER A 191 10.74 -13.15 14.00
C SER A 191 11.23 -11.82 13.42
N MET A 192 11.29 -11.71 12.08
CA MET A 192 11.79 -10.52 11.39
C MET A 192 10.68 -9.47 11.19
N LEU A 193 9.48 -9.87 10.80
CA LEU A 193 8.40 -8.96 10.38
C LEU A 193 7.22 -8.89 11.36
N GLY A 194 7.14 -9.79 12.34
CA GLY A 194 5.99 -9.92 13.23
C GLY A 194 4.85 -10.73 12.62
N SER A 195 3.67 -10.67 13.22
CA SER A 195 2.49 -11.42 12.77
C SER A 195 1.90 -10.86 11.47
N PRO A 196 1.49 -11.71 10.51
CA PRO A 196 0.75 -11.25 9.34
C PRO A 196 -0.66 -10.80 9.71
N HIS A 197 -1.25 -9.95 8.86
CA HIS A 197 -2.63 -9.49 9.06
C HIS A 197 -3.65 -10.59 8.70
N LYS A 198 -3.28 -11.44 7.74
CA LYS A 198 -4.10 -12.55 7.29
C LYS A 198 -3.22 -13.71 6.85
N VAL A 199 -3.66 -14.91 7.16
CA VAL A 199 -3.13 -16.15 6.59
C VAL A 199 -4.14 -16.70 5.60
N PHE A 200 -3.72 -16.96 4.37
CA PHE A 200 -4.58 -17.48 3.31
C PHE A 200 -4.03 -18.79 2.76
N TYR A 201 -4.80 -19.87 2.87
CA TYR A 201 -4.45 -21.16 2.31
C TYR A 201 -4.97 -21.27 0.88
N LYS A 202 -4.08 -21.60 -0.06
CA LYS A 202 -4.46 -21.78 -1.46
C LYS A 202 -5.38 -22.99 -1.55
N SER A 203 -6.61 -22.84 -2.03
CA SER A 203 -7.54 -23.97 -2.12
C SER A 203 -7.16 -24.94 -3.23
N GLU A 204 -6.70 -24.45 -4.39
CA GLU A 204 -6.28 -25.28 -5.54
C GLU A 204 -5.25 -24.57 -6.43
N ASP A 205 -4.35 -25.33 -7.06
CA ASP A 205 -3.43 -24.79 -8.06
C ASP A 205 -4.07 -24.77 -9.45
N LYS A 206 -4.71 -23.66 -9.79
CA LYS A 206 -5.38 -23.45 -11.09
C LYS A 206 -4.47 -23.67 -12.30
N MET A 207 -3.14 -23.64 -12.14
CA MET A 207 -2.19 -23.94 -13.22
C MET A 207 -1.92 -25.44 -13.41
N LYS A 208 -2.30 -26.32 -12.46
CA LYS A 208 -2.12 -27.78 -12.59
C LYS A 208 -2.92 -28.37 -13.76
N ILE A 209 -3.98 -27.71 -14.21
CA ILE A 209 -4.79 -28.13 -15.37
C ILE A 209 -3.99 -28.10 -16.68
N HIS A 210 -2.91 -27.32 -16.75
CA HIS A 210 -2.03 -27.23 -17.91
C HIS A 210 -0.79 -28.13 -17.79
N SER A 211 -0.68 -28.91 -16.70
CA SER A 211 0.44 -29.84 -16.58
C SER A 211 0.27 -31.01 -17.56
N PRO A 212 1.26 -31.29 -18.44
CA PRO A 212 1.13 -32.32 -19.48
C PRO A 212 1.16 -33.76 -18.93
N SER A 213 1.25 -33.94 -17.60
CA SER A 213 1.38 -35.25 -16.96
C SER A 213 0.16 -35.57 -16.10
N PRO A 214 -0.69 -36.55 -16.50
CA PRO A 214 -1.89 -36.92 -15.72
C PRO A 214 -1.57 -37.45 -14.32
N HIS A 215 -0.37 -37.98 -14.09
CA HIS A 215 0.08 -38.48 -12.78
C HIS A 215 0.43 -37.37 -11.76
N LYS A 216 0.51 -36.09 -12.18
CA LYS A 216 0.69 -34.94 -11.26
C LYS A 216 -0.64 -34.33 -10.78
N GLN A 217 -1.77 -34.95 -11.13
CA GLN A 217 -3.11 -34.59 -10.65
C GLN A 217 -3.45 -35.20 -9.27
N VAL A 218 -2.49 -35.82 -8.59
CA VAL A 218 -2.66 -36.23 -7.19
C VAL A 218 -2.86 -34.96 -6.33
N PRO A 219 -3.94 -34.86 -5.53
CA PRO A 219 -4.12 -33.75 -4.60
C PRO A 219 -2.92 -33.66 -3.67
N SER A 220 -2.34 -32.46 -3.54
CA SER A 220 -1.31 -32.23 -2.52
C SER A 220 -1.95 -32.43 -1.14
N LYS A 221 -1.32 -33.20 -0.23
CA LYS A 221 -1.83 -33.39 1.14
C LYS A 221 -1.98 -32.08 1.91
N CYS A 222 -1.15 -31.09 1.59
CA CYS A 222 -1.17 -29.74 2.15
C CYS A 222 -1.05 -28.72 1.02
N ASN A 223 -1.67 -27.56 1.21
CA ASN A 223 -1.65 -26.48 0.23
C ASN A 223 -0.74 -25.34 0.67
N ASP A 224 -0.06 -24.72 -0.29
CA ASP A 224 0.78 -23.54 -0.06
C ASP A 224 -0.08 -22.44 0.58
N TYR A 225 0.52 -21.63 1.45
CA TYR A 225 -0.20 -20.60 2.20
C TYR A 225 0.53 -19.27 2.18
N PHE A 226 -0.24 -18.19 2.20
CA PHE A 226 0.25 -16.83 2.20
C PHE A 226 0.21 -16.24 3.59
N PHE A 227 1.25 -15.50 3.94
CA PHE A 227 1.21 -14.45 4.95
C PHE A 227 1.00 -13.13 4.22
N ASN A 228 -0.13 -12.47 4.48
CA ASN A 228 -0.46 -11.17 3.92
C ASN A 228 -0.09 -10.07 4.92
N TYR A 229 0.87 -9.21 4.56
CA TYR A 229 1.28 -8.06 5.34
C TYR A 229 0.72 -6.78 4.71
N PHE A 230 -0.54 -6.48 5.00
CA PHE A 230 -1.26 -5.36 4.38
C PHE A 230 -0.53 -4.02 4.58
N THR A 231 -0.02 -3.73 5.77
CA THR A 231 0.72 -2.49 6.08
C THR A 231 2.12 -2.41 5.47
N LEU A 232 2.68 -3.53 5.01
CA LEU A 232 3.96 -3.58 4.30
C LEU A 232 3.78 -3.56 2.78
N GLY A 233 2.56 -3.83 2.30
CA GLY A 233 2.29 -4.01 0.87
C GLY A 233 2.90 -5.29 0.29
N VAL A 234 3.13 -6.31 1.13
CA VAL A 234 3.86 -7.54 0.75
C VAL A 234 3.04 -8.78 1.11
N ASP A 235 2.96 -9.73 0.18
CA ASP A 235 2.57 -11.12 0.46
C ASP A 235 3.76 -12.05 0.37
N ILE A 236 3.82 -13.02 1.28
CA ILE A 236 4.86 -14.04 1.32
C ILE A 236 4.19 -15.41 1.22
N LEU A 237 4.51 -16.15 0.15
CA LEU A 237 4.02 -17.51 -0.05
C LEU A 237 5.00 -18.50 0.55
N PHE A 238 4.47 -19.41 1.35
CA PHE A 238 5.20 -20.54 1.90
C PHE A 238 4.81 -21.82 1.19
N ASP A 239 5.81 -22.66 0.94
CA ASP A 239 5.61 -24.02 0.48
C ASP A 239 4.99 -24.87 1.59
N ALA A 240 3.93 -25.61 1.26
CA ALA A 240 3.16 -26.38 2.24
C ALA A 240 3.95 -27.52 2.91
N ASN A 241 4.96 -28.05 2.21
CA ASN A 241 5.70 -29.21 2.67
C ASN A 241 6.92 -28.80 3.51
N THR A 242 7.61 -27.75 3.06
CA THR A 242 8.85 -27.30 3.70
C THR A 242 8.65 -26.12 4.66
N HIS A 243 7.48 -25.47 4.63
CA HIS A 243 7.19 -24.23 5.37
C HIS A 243 8.21 -23.11 5.12
N LYS A 244 8.79 -23.09 3.92
CA LYS A 244 9.81 -22.13 3.50
C LYS A 244 9.27 -21.16 2.46
N VAL A 245 9.82 -19.94 2.47
CA VAL A 245 9.47 -18.88 1.52
C VAL A 245 9.78 -19.31 0.09
N LYS A 246 8.77 -19.21 -0.77
CA LYS A 246 8.80 -19.63 -2.18
C LYS A 246 8.58 -18.47 -3.15
N LYS A 247 7.83 -17.44 -2.73
CA LYS A 247 7.42 -16.31 -3.58
C LYS A 247 7.14 -15.08 -2.73
N PHE A 248 7.50 -13.92 -3.25
CA PHE A 248 7.05 -12.63 -2.73
C PHE A 248 6.12 -11.96 -3.74
N VAL A 249 5.11 -11.22 -3.26
CA VAL A 249 4.27 -10.35 -4.08
C VAL A 249 4.31 -8.94 -3.49
N LEU A 250 4.69 -7.95 -4.29
CA LEU A 250 4.76 -6.55 -3.91
C LEU A 250 3.59 -5.81 -4.54
N HIS A 251 2.78 -5.12 -3.75
CA HIS A 251 1.56 -4.42 -4.21
C HIS A 251 1.76 -2.91 -4.23
N THR A 252 1.42 -2.26 -5.35
CA THR A 252 1.62 -0.80 -5.51
C THR A 252 0.40 0.02 -5.07
N ASN A 253 -0.75 -0.63 -4.88
CA ASN A 253 -1.99 0.00 -4.42
C ASN A 253 -2.48 1.18 -5.30
N TYR A 254 -2.38 1.09 -6.62
CA TYR A 254 -3.02 2.08 -7.50
C TYR A 254 -4.55 1.97 -7.48
N PRO A 255 -5.29 3.10 -7.55
CA PRO A 255 -6.72 3.08 -7.76
C PRO A 255 -7.04 2.48 -9.13
N GLY A 256 -8.21 1.84 -9.26
CA GLY A 256 -8.56 1.09 -10.47
C GLY A 256 -7.94 -0.31 -10.54
N HIS A 257 -7.21 -0.75 -9.51
CA HIS A 257 -6.85 -2.15 -9.37
C HIS A 257 -7.81 -2.87 -8.44
N TYR A 258 -8.03 -4.17 -8.68
CA TYR A 258 -8.92 -5.00 -7.88
C TYR A 258 -8.55 -5.05 -6.39
N ASN A 259 -7.26 -5.03 -6.05
CA ASN A 259 -6.77 -5.05 -4.66
C ASN A 259 -6.64 -3.65 -4.04
N PHE A 260 -7.11 -2.60 -4.71
CA PHE A 260 -6.98 -1.24 -4.20
C PHE A 260 -7.60 -1.11 -2.80
N ASN A 261 -6.91 -0.36 -1.92
CA ASN A 261 -7.27 -0.12 -0.53
C ASN A 261 -7.18 -1.35 0.40
N ILE A 262 -6.72 -2.52 -0.09
CA ILE A 262 -6.39 -3.67 0.76
C ILE A 262 -4.98 -3.54 1.34
N TYR A 263 -4.04 -3.04 0.54
CA TYR A 263 -2.63 -2.95 0.88
C TYR A 263 -2.19 -1.49 1.08
N HIS A 264 -1.22 -1.27 1.95
CA HIS A 264 -0.38 -0.09 1.88
C HIS A 264 0.49 -0.16 0.63
N ARG A 265 0.78 0.99 0.01
CA ARG A 265 1.67 1.04 -1.15
C ARG A 265 3.06 0.54 -0.76
N CYS A 266 3.51 -0.51 -1.44
CA CYS A 266 4.88 -0.99 -1.32
C CYS A 266 5.80 -0.08 -2.12
N GLU A 267 6.65 0.68 -1.43
CA GLU A 267 7.69 1.54 -2.02
C GLU A 267 8.92 0.71 -2.41
N PHE A 268 8.76 -0.12 -3.45
CA PHE A 268 9.80 -1.06 -3.86
C PHE A 268 10.84 -0.43 -4.78
N LYS A 269 12.05 -1.00 -4.73
CA LYS A 269 13.15 -0.71 -5.66
C LYS A 269 13.73 -2.02 -6.17
N ILE A 270 13.72 -2.20 -7.48
CA ILE A 270 14.19 -3.42 -8.15
C ILE A 270 15.32 -3.03 -9.11
N PRO A 271 16.57 -3.41 -8.84
CA PRO A 271 17.64 -3.25 -9.82
C PRO A 271 17.41 -4.23 -10.97
N LEU A 272 17.17 -3.75 -12.18
CA LEU A 272 16.98 -4.51 -13.41
C LEU A 272 18.29 -4.55 -14.20
N ALA A 273 18.71 -5.74 -14.65
CA ALA A 273 19.87 -5.86 -15.53
C ALA A 273 19.46 -5.53 -16.97
N ILE A 274 20.12 -4.58 -17.61
CA ILE A 274 19.86 -4.20 -19.00
C ILE A 274 20.94 -4.80 -19.90
N LYS A 275 20.53 -5.38 -21.04
CA LYS A 275 21.43 -5.76 -22.12
C LYS A 275 21.30 -4.74 -23.25
N LYS A 276 22.09 -3.67 -23.22
CA LYS A 276 22.26 -2.79 -24.39
C LYS A 276 23.49 -3.24 -25.17
N GLU A 277 23.38 -3.25 -26.51
CA GLU A 277 24.39 -3.80 -27.43
C GLU A 277 25.80 -3.17 -27.33
N ASN A 278 26.03 -2.13 -26.52
CA ASN A 278 27.32 -1.44 -26.41
C ASN A 278 27.75 -1.07 -24.97
N ALA A 279 27.14 -1.61 -23.92
CA ALA A 279 27.60 -1.39 -22.54
C ALA A 279 27.33 -2.61 -21.65
N ASP A 280 28.39 -3.29 -21.25
CA ASP A 280 28.31 -4.43 -20.35
C ASP A 280 27.96 -3.94 -18.93
N GLY A 281 26.85 -4.42 -18.37
CA GLY A 281 26.57 -4.33 -16.93
C GLY A 281 25.80 -3.13 -16.37
N GLN A 282 25.09 -2.31 -17.16
CA GLN A 282 24.23 -1.26 -16.57
C GLN A 282 22.98 -1.85 -15.89
N THR A 283 22.78 -1.47 -14.62
CA THR A 283 21.55 -1.75 -13.87
C THR A 283 20.68 -0.51 -13.78
N GLU A 284 19.40 -0.64 -14.09
CA GLU A 284 18.41 0.42 -13.91
C GLU A 284 17.42 0.08 -12.80
N THR A 285 17.07 1.06 -11.96
CA THR A 285 16.17 0.80 -10.83
C THR A 285 14.72 1.00 -11.26
N CYS A 286 13.97 -0.10 -11.35
CA CYS A 286 12.53 -0.06 -11.43
C CYS A 286 11.94 0.25 -10.05
N THR A 287 11.00 1.18 -10.01
CA THR A 287 10.32 1.61 -8.77
C THR A 287 8.82 1.39 -8.88
N THR A 288 8.11 1.55 -7.76
CA THR A 288 6.64 1.57 -7.68
C THR A 288 5.97 2.56 -8.66
N TYR A 289 6.71 3.58 -9.08
CA TYR A 289 6.22 4.66 -9.94
C TYR A 289 6.62 4.49 -11.42
N SER A 290 7.44 3.48 -11.73
CA SER A 290 7.84 3.19 -13.10
C SER A 290 6.65 2.74 -13.94
N LYS A 291 6.58 3.23 -15.19
CA LYS A 291 5.62 2.75 -16.19
C LYS A 291 6.17 1.54 -16.93
N TRP A 292 5.29 0.62 -17.31
CA TRP A 292 5.69 -0.60 -18.00
C TRP A 292 6.33 -0.33 -19.36
N ASP A 293 5.79 0.60 -20.15
CA ASP A 293 6.34 0.92 -21.49
C ASP A 293 7.81 1.34 -21.41
N ASN A 294 8.15 2.21 -20.45
CA ASN A 294 9.54 2.63 -20.23
C ASN A 294 10.43 1.44 -19.89
N ILE A 295 9.96 0.50 -19.06
CA ILE A 295 10.72 -0.72 -18.71
C ILE A 295 10.88 -1.61 -19.95
N GLN A 296 9.85 -1.71 -20.79
CA GLN A 296 9.85 -2.53 -21.99
C GLN A 296 10.84 -1.99 -23.04
N GLU A 297 10.91 -0.67 -23.23
CA GLU A 297 11.86 -0.02 -24.14
C GLU A 297 13.31 -0.31 -23.77
N LEU A 298 13.61 -0.37 -22.47
CA LEU A 298 14.97 -0.62 -21.96
C LEU A 298 15.47 -2.04 -22.25
N LEU A 299 14.58 -2.99 -22.54
CA LEU A 299 14.91 -4.40 -22.71
C LEU A 299 15.18 -4.80 -24.17
N GLY A 300 14.93 -3.91 -25.13
CA GLY A 300 15.34 -4.04 -26.54
C GLY A 300 14.68 -5.17 -27.35
N HIS A 301 13.98 -6.10 -26.71
CA HIS A 301 13.26 -7.21 -27.36
C HIS A 301 11.78 -7.18 -27.01
N PRO A 302 10.88 -7.53 -27.95
CA PRO A 302 9.47 -7.68 -27.65
C PRO A 302 9.30 -8.76 -26.57
N VAL A 303 8.76 -8.35 -25.42
CA VAL A 303 8.42 -9.27 -24.34
C VAL A 303 7.40 -10.28 -24.88
N GLU A 304 7.53 -11.54 -24.47
CA GLU A 304 6.55 -12.58 -24.80
C GLU A 304 5.12 -12.10 -24.56
N LYS A 305 4.16 -12.62 -25.34
CA LYS A 305 2.75 -12.21 -25.22
C LYS A 305 2.29 -12.34 -23.76
N PRO A 306 1.72 -11.27 -23.17
CA PRO A 306 1.33 -11.29 -21.76
C PRO A 306 0.21 -12.29 -21.51
N VAL A 307 0.20 -12.84 -20.30
CA VAL A 307 -0.94 -13.60 -19.80
C VAL A 307 -2.01 -12.62 -19.31
N VAL A 308 -3.23 -12.73 -19.83
CA VAL A 308 -4.34 -11.88 -19.38
C VAL A 308 -4.96 -12.46 -18.11
N LEU A 309 -5.00 -11.66 -17.04
CA LEU A 309 -5.55 -12.05 -15.76
C LEU A 309 -6.96 -11.47 -15.58
N HIS A 310 -7.96 -12.35 -15.57
CA HIS A 310 -9.34 -12.00 -15.23
C HIS A 310 -9.63 -12.41 -13.77
N ARG A 311 -9.87 -11.42 -12.89
CA ARG A 311 -10.19 -11.65 -11.47
C ARG A 311 -11.67 -11.90 -11.18
N SER A 312 -12.51 -12.09 -12.21
CA SER A 312 -13.92 -12.45 -12.09
C SER A 312 -14.07 -13.95 -11.85
N SER A 313 -14.16 -14.39 -10.60
CA SER A 313 -14.26 -15.84 -10.31
C SER A 313 -15.22 -16.23 -9.19
N SER A 314 -16.16 -15.36 -8.79
CA SER A 314 -17.34 -15.79 -8.03
C SER A 314 -18.56 -14.90 -8.28
N PRO A 315 -19.79 -15.40 -8.09
CA PRO A 315 -21.03 -14.66 -8.36
C PRO A 315 -21.16 -13.34 -7.57
N ASN A 316 -20.50 -13.25 -6.42
CA ASN A 316 -20.57 -12.10 -5.50
C ASN A 316 -19.33 -11.21 -5.55
N ASN A 317 -18.39 -11.46 -6.47
CA ASN A 317 -17.10 -10.76 -6.53
C ASN A 317 -16.74 -10.47 -7.99
N THR A 318 -17.47 -9.52 -8.57
CA THR A 318 -17.23 -9.01 -9.91
C THR A 318 -16.15 -7.94 -9.84
N ASN A 319 -15.09 -8.10 -10.64
CA ASN A 319 -14.05 -7.08 -10.77
C ASN A 319 -14.55 -5.97 -11.70
N PRO A 320 -14.78 -4.74 -11.21
CA PRO A 320 -15.33 -3.66 -12.03
C PRO A 320 -14.27 -2.99 -12.93
N PHE A 321 -12.97 -3.26 -12.71
CA PHE A 321 -11.88 -2.53 -13.35
C PHE A 321 -11.28 -3.22 -14.59
N GLY A 322 -11.87 -4.34 -15.02
CA GLY A 322 -11.37 -5.11 -16.17
C GLY A 322 -10.14 -5.96 -15.85
N SER A 323 -9.53 -6.54 -16.89
CA SER A 323 -8.36 -7.42 -16.76
C SER A 323 -7.05 -6.66 -16.64
N THR A 324 -6.04 -7.34 -16.09
CA THR A 324 -4.64 -6.91 -16.07
C THR A 324 -3.77 -7.83 -16.91
N PHE A 325 -2.58 -7.37 -17.29
CA PHE A 325 -1.63 -8.09 -18.13
C PHE A 325 -0.41 -8.51 -17.32
N CYS A 326 -0.04 -9.78 -17.37
CA CYS A 326 1.10 -10.32 -16.64
C CYS A 326 2.26 -10.58 -17.60
N PHE A 327 3.39 -9.90 -17.36
CA PHE A 327 4.62 -10.02 -18.14
C PHE A 327 5.73 -10.69 -17.33
N GLY A 328 6.36 -11.72 -17.89
CA GLY A 328 7.50 -12.39 -17.27
C GLY A 328 8.82 -11.69 -17.61
N LEU A 329 9.63 -11.37 -16.60
CA LEU A 329 10.93 -10.74 -16.79
C LEU A 329 11.90 -11.12 -15.65
N GLN A 330 13.07 -11.67 -15.98
CA GLN A 330 14.17 -11.91 -15.02
C GLN A 330 13.73 -12.62 -13.72
N ARG A 331 12.91 -13.68 -13.84
CA ARG A 331 12.30 -14.44 -12.72
C ARG A 331 11.33 -13.61 -11.86
N MET A 332 10.74 -12.59 -12.45
CA MET A 332 9.69 -11.78 -11.87
C MET A 332 8.50 -11.76 -12.82
N ILE A 333 7.30 -11.55 -12.28
CA ILE A 333 6.10 -11.30 -13.07
C ILE A 333 5.57 -9.93 -12.69
N PHE A 334 5.44 -9.06 -13.68
CA PHE A 334 4.87 -7.74 -13.55
C PHE A 334 3.40 -7.80 -13.96
N GLU A 335 2.50 -7.54 -13.02
CA GLU A 335 1.08 -7.34 -13.31
C GLU A 335 0.87 -5.85 -13.64
N VAL A 336 0.41 -5.58 -14.85
CA VAL A 336 0.29 -4.24 -15.42
C VAL A 336 -1.18 -3.95 -15.72
N MET A 337 -1.61 -2.74 -15.34
CA MET A 337 -2.95 -2.21 -15.60
C MET A 337 -3.06 -1.64 -17.03
N GLN A 338 -4.27 -1.35 -17.49
CA GLN A 338 -4.51 -0.80 -18.82
C GLN A 338 -3.88 0.59 -19.06
N ASN A 339 -3.58 1.32 -17.99
CA ASN A 339 -2.90 2.62 -18.02
C ASN A 339 -1.36 2.52 -17.91
N ASN A 340 -0.79 1.31 -18.11
CA ASN A 340 0.64 0.99 -18.03
C ASN A 340 1.30 1.20 -16.66
N HIS A 341 0.52 1.39 -15.60
CA HIS A 341 1.02 1.33 -14.23
C HIS A 341 1.13 -0.13 -13.76
N ILE A 342 2.21 -0.42 -13.02
CA ILE A 342 2.44 -1.73 -12.42
C ILE A 342 1.55 -1.84 -11.18
N ALA A 343 0.63 -2.81 -11.16
CA ALA A 343 -0.22 -3.11 -10.02
C ALA A 343 0.47 -3.97 -8.96
N SER A 344 1.22 -4.98 -9.41
CA SER A 344 1.99 -5.83 -8.52
C SER A 344 3.22 -6.42 -9.21
N VAL A 345 4.22 -6.78 -8.41
CA VAL A 345 5.39 -7.52 -8.87
C VAL A 345 5.53 -8.79 -8.05
N THR A 346 5.51 -9.94 -8.73
CA THR A 346 5.73 -11.25 -8.12
C THR A 346 7.15 -11.69 -8.35
N LEU A 347 7.88 -12.01 -7.29
CA LEU A 347 9.28 -12.47 -7.33
C LEU A 347 9.38 -13.98 -7.13
N TYR A 348 10.24 -14.61 -7.93
CA TYR A 348 10.59 -16.02 -7.80
C TYR A 348 12.11 -16.14 -7.63
N GLY A 349 12.54 -16.91 -6.65
CA GLY A 349 13.95 -17.19 -6.40
C GLY A 349 14.20 -18.68 -6.21
N PRO A 350 15.41 -19.17 -6.53
CA PRO A 350 15.79 -20.52 -6.18
C PRO A 350 15.81 -20.66 -4.64
N PRO A 351 15.40 -21.82 -4.10
CA PRO A 351 15.65 -22.09 -2.69
C PRO A 351 17.16 -22.08 -2.44
N ARG A 352 17.63 -21.33 -1.44
CA ARG A 352 19.05 -21.28 -1.09
C ARG A 352 19.59 -22.70 -0.83
N PRO A 353 20.76 -23.09 -1.37
CA PRO A 353 21.48 -24.24 -0.85
C PRO A 353 21.82 -24.00 0.63
N GLY A 354 21.77 -25.08 1.42
CA GLY A 354 21.66 -25.07 2.89
C GLY A 354 22.51 -24.03 3.64
N SER A 355 21.90 -23.50 4.70
CA SER A 355 22.44 -22.56 5.68
C SER A 355 23.63 -23.12 6.46
N HIS A 356 24.82 -23.17 5.86
CA HIS A 356 26.09 -23.45 6.58
C HIS A 356 27.06 -22.26 6.64
N LEU A 357 26.68 -21.06 6.18
CA LEU A 357 27.59 -19.91 6.08
C LEU A 357 27.09 -18.63 6.78
N ARG A 358 26.26 -18.74 7.82
CA ARG A 358 25.83 -17.57 8.63
C ARG A 358 26.73 -17.29 9.85
N THR A 359 27.98 -17.75 9.86
CA THR A 359 28.90 -17.58 11.01
C THR A 359 30.00 -16.54 10.80
N ALA A 360 29.82 -15.56 9.91
CA ALA A 360 30.89 -14.61 9.60
C ALA A 360 30.42 -13.15 9.47
N GLU A 361 29.47 -12.67 10.29
CA GLU A 361 29.22 -11.22 10.46
C GLU A 361 28.77 -10.87 11.90
N LEU A 362 29.50 -11.39 12.89
CA LEU A 362 29.49 -10.86 14.26
C LEU A 362 30.93 -10.94 14.79
N SER A 363 31.71 -9.92 14.48
CA SER A 363 32.97 -9.58 15.16
C SER A 363 33.14 -8.07 15.14
#